data_AF-A0A0A0BEX7-F1
#
_entry.id   AF-A0A0A0BEX7-F1
#
_cell.length_a   1.000
_cell.length_b   1.000
_cell.length_c   1.000
_cell.angle_alpha   90.00
_cell.angle_beta   90.00
_cell.angle_gamma   90.00
#
_symmetry.space_group_name_H-M   'P 1'
#
loop_
_entity.id
_entity.type
_entity.pdbx_description
1 polymer ?
#
loop_
_entity_poly.entity_id
_entity_poly.type
_entity_poly.pdbx_seq_one_letter_code
_entity_poly.pdbx_strand_id
1 'polypeptide(L)'
;MDKIIENIADPSWWFTIITGIFIAWLIKQSPKWLKSWSRSSKARELKKIKKLRWNPWDVHYQIAIERSFFLVFSGVGLFYLGLLIASPLKDAFDKSITVGLILMSPAFILEIIWLKRNSFLKQLLYHARKIA
;
A
#
# COMPACT_ATOMS: atom_id res chain seq x y z
N MET A 1 -32.35 15.61 -10.78
CA MET A 1 -32.48 14.62 -11.88
C MET A 1 -31.65 15.01 -13.08
N ASP A 2 -31.48 16.31 -13.34
CA ASP A 2 -30.79 16.84 -14.51
C ASP A 2 -29.32 16.41 -14.59
N LYS A 3 -28.56 16.48 -13.48
CA LYS A 3 -27.16 16.03 -13.43
C LYS A 3 -26.93 14.53 -13.72
N ILE A 4 -27.92 13.67 -13.45
CA ILE A 4 -27.77 12.23 -13.72
C ILE A 4 -27.98 11.98 -15.22
N ILE A 5 -28.96 12.66 -15.82
CA ILE A 5 -29.24 12.59 -17.26
C ILE A 5 -28.07 13.19 -18.07
N GLU A 6 -27.50 14.29 -17.58
CA GLU A 6 -26.32 14.95 -18.16
C GLU A 6 -25.06 14.05 -18.10
N ASN A 7 -24.84 13.35 -16.99
CA ASN A 7 -23.74 12.39 -16.86
C ASN A 7 -23.91 11.12 -17.71
N ILE A 8 -25.14 10.65 -17.96
CA ILE A 8 -25.39 9.49 -18.84
C ILE A 8 -25.13 9.84 -20.31
N ALA A 9 -25.37 11.10 -20.69
CA ALA A 9 -25.10 11.61 -22.03
C ALA A 9 -23.62 11.89 -22.30
N ASP A 10 -22.81 12.07 -21.25
CA ASP A 10 -21.36 12.28 -21.37
C ASP A 10 -20.62 10.94 -21.57
N PRO A 11 -19.93 10.74 -22.71
CA PRO A 11 -19.15 9.53 -22.97
C PRO A 11 -18.04 9.26 -21.92
N SER A 12 -17.54 10.30 -21.26
CA SER A 12 -16.48 10.18 -20.24
C SER A 12 -16.93 9.41 -18.98
N TRP A 13 -18.22 9.50 -18.63
CA TRP A 13 -18.80 8.78 -17.50
C TRP A 13 -18.79 7.27 -17.72
N TRP A 14 -19.12 6.83 -18.92
CA TRP A 14 -19.05 5.41 -19.31
C TRP A 14 -17.62 4.87 -19.26
N PHE A 15 -16.61 5.67 -19.59
CA PHE A 15 -15.20 5.28 -19.44
C PHE A 15 -14.84 4.98 -17.98
N THR A 16 -15.37 5.72 -16.99
CA THR A 16 -15.09 5.43 -15.58
C THR A 16 -15.69 4.09 -15.10
N ILE A 17 -16.87 3.74 -15.58
CA ILE A 17 -17.53 2.46 -15.26
C ILE A 17 -16.78 1.31 -15.94
N ILE A 18 -16.46 1.47 -17.23
CA ILE A 18 -15.74 0.47 -18.02
C ILE A 18 -14.34 0.24 -17.46
N THR A 19 -13.61 1.28 -17.05
CA THR A 19 -12.29 1.14 -16.43
C THR A 19 -12.37 0.44 -15.07
N GLY A 20 -13.37 0.71 -14.24
CA GLY A 20 -13.59 -0.02 -12.99
C GLY A 20 -13.85 -1.51 -13.21
N ILE A 21 -14.69 -1.86 -14.18
CA ILE A 21 -14.97 -3.25 -14.57
C ILE A 21 -13.73 -3.91 -15.17
N PHE A 22 -12.98 -3.18 -16.00
CA PHE A 22 -11.74 -3.66 -16.61
C PHE A 22 -10.67 -3.95 -15.56
N ILE A 23 -10.48 -3.08 -14.56
CA ILE A 23 -9.56 -3.29 -13.44
C ILE A 23 -10.00 -4.52 -12.62
N ALA A 24 -11.28 -4.66 -12.30
CA ALA A 24 -11.80 -5.83 -11.60
C ALA A 24 -11.59 -7.13 -12.38
N TRP A 25 -11.79 -7.09 -13.70
CA TRP A 25 -11.52 -8.21 -14.60
C TRP A 25 -10.03 -8.54 -14.65
N LEU A 26 -9.14 -7.54 -14.70
CA LEU A 26 -7.69 -7.70 -14.70
C LEU A 26 -7.18 -8.36 -13.41
N ILE A 27 -7.76 -8.00 -12.27
CA ILE A 27 -7.48 -8.63 -10.97
C ILE A 27 -7.94 -10.10 -10.97
N LYS A 28 -9.12 -10.40 -11.53
CA LYS A 28 -9.65 -11.76 -11.63
C LYS A 28 -8.84 -12.63 -12.60
N GLN A 29 -8.36 -12.02 -13.68
CA GLN A 29 -7.44 -12.60 -14.65
C GLN A 29 -5.98 -12.57 -14.16
N SER A 30 -5.74 -12.54 -12.84
CA SER A 30 -4.42 -12.62 -12.24
C SER A 30 -3.63 -13.78 -12.87
N PRO A 31 -2.60 -13.51 -13.67
CA PRO A 31 -1.92 -14.55 -14.43
C PRO A 31 -1.18 -15.52 -13.50
N LYS A 32 -1.02 -16.77 -13.95
CA LYS A 32 -0.39 -17.86 -13.17
C LYS A 32 1.02 -17.50 -12.68
N TRP A 33 1.74 -16.64 -13.42
CA TRP A 33 3.06 -16.16 -13.02
C TRP A 33 3.03 -15.27 -11.78
N LEU A 34 2.02 -14.39 -11.61
CA LEU A 34 1.85 -13.59 -10.39
C LEU A 34 1.54 -14.47 -9.19
N LYS A 35 0.70 -15.49 -9.37
CA LYS A 35 0.40 -16.48 -8.32
C LYS A 35 1.66 -17.26 -7.92
N SER A 36 2.47 -17.67 -8.88
CA SER A 36 3.75 -18.36 -8.65
C SER A 36 4.76 -17.47 -7.92
N TRP A 37 4.89 -16.21 -8.36
CA TRP A 37 5.76 -15.23 -7.73
C TRP A 37 5.34 -14.92 -6.29
N SER A 38 4.03 -14.72 -6.05
CA SER A 38 3.47 -14.54 -4.71
C SER A 38 3.80 -15.72 -3.79
N ARG A 39 3.62 -16.96 -4.27
CA ARG A 39 3.97 -18.18 -3.52
C ARG A 39 5.47 -18.24 -3.20
N SER A 40 6.33 -17.93 -4.17
CA SER A 40 7.78 -17.89 -3.99
C SER A 40 8.20 -16.82 -2.96
N SER A 41 7.60 -15.63 -3.03
CA SER A 41 7.83 -14.56 -2.06
C SER A 41 7.44 -14.99 -0.65
N LYS A 42 6.23 -15.55 -0.48
CA LYS A 42 5.77 -16.08 0.82
C LYS A 42 6.69 -17.18 1.35
N ALA A 43 7.14 -18.10 0.50
CA ALA A 43 8.08 -19.16 0.90
C ALA A 43 9.42 -18.60 1.38
N ARG A 44 9.94 -17.54 0.72
CA ARG A 44 11.17 -16.85 1.14
C ARG A 44 10.97 -16.15 2.49
N GLU A 45 9.83 -15.50 2.71
CA GLU A 45 9.49 -14.87 3.99
C GLU A 45 9.40 -15.89 5.12
N LEU A 46 8.69 -17.01 4.92
CA LEU A 46 8.58 -18.08 5.90
C LEU A 46 9.95 -18.71 6.25
N LYS A 47 10.84 -18.87 5.27
CA LYS A 47 12.21 -19.32 5.52
C LYS A 47 12.99 -18.35 6.42
N LYS A 48 12.81 -17.04 6.23
CA LYS A 48 13.42 -16.02 7.12
C LYS A 48 12.82 -16.09 8.53
N ILE A 49 11.50 -16.19 8.65
CA ILE A 49 10.81 -16.31 9.94
C ILE A 49 11.29 -17.55 10.70
N LYS A 50 11.43 -18.70 10.03
CA LYS A 50 11.91 -19.94 10.64
C LYS A 50 13.30 -19.78 11.27
N LYS A 51 14.17 -18.93 10.72
CA LYS A 51 15.49 -18.61 11.28
C LYS A 51 15.41 -17.65 12.46
N LEU A 52 14.64 -16.57 12.33
CA LEU A 52 14.59 -15.48 13.31
C LEU A 52 13.76 -15.80 14.56
N ARG A 53 12.74 -16.67 14.45
CA ARG A 53 11.74 -16.89 15.53
C ARG A 53 12.29 -17.46 16.84
N TRP A 54 13.49 -18.03 16.82
CA TRP A 54 14.08 -18.70 17.98
C TRP A 54 14.87 -17.77 18.89
N ASN A 55 15.30 -16.61 18.38
CA ASN A 55 16.07 -15.64 19.13
C ASN A 55 15.17 -14.45 19.52
N PRO A 56 14.84 -14.27 20.82
CA PRO A 56 14.03 -13.15 21.27
C PRO A 56 14.61 -11.79 20.92
N TRP A 57 15.94 -11.63 20.95
CA TRP A 57 16.61 -10.37 20.63
C TRP A 57 16.39 -9.97 19.16
N ASP A 58 16.45 -10.93 18.25
CA ASP A 58 16.17 -10.69 16.83
C ASP A 58 14.71 -10.30 16.61
N VAL A 59 13.78 -10.91 17.34
CA VAL A 59 12.35 -10.55 17.30
C VAL A 59 12.16 -9.12 17.80
N HIS A 60 12.75 -8.75 18.94
CA HIS A 60 12.69 -7.38 19.48
C HIS A 60 13.31 -6.35 18.52
N TYR A 61 14.42 -6.68 17.87
CA TYR A 61 15.04 -5.83 16.87
C TYR A 61 14.09 -5.59 15.66
N GLN A 62 13.40 -6.63 15.19
CA GLN A 62 12.42 -6.49 14.12
C GLN A 62 11.21 -5.65 14.53
N ILE A 63 10.75 -5.73 15.79
CA ILE A 63 9.72 -4.85 16.35
C ILE A 63 10.19 -3.39 16.33
N ALA A 64 11.42 -3.13 16.78
CA ALA A 64 11.98 -1.78 16.81
C ALA A 64 12.11 -1.17 15.40
N ILE A 65 12.53 -1.97 14.43
CA ILE A 65 12.59 -1.54 13.03
C ILE A 65 11.19 -1.21 12.52
N GLU A 66 10.20 -2.08 12.72
CA GLU A 66 8.83 -1.85 12.24
C GLU A 66 8.25 -0.55 12.82
N ARG A 67 8.43 -0.31 14.13
CA ARG A 67 8.03 0.94 14.78
C ARG A 67 8.75 2.16 14.21
N SER A 68 10.03 2.04 13.86
CA SER A 68 10.77 3.12 13.22
C SER A 68 10.20 3.45 11.83
N PHE A 69 9.83 2.44 11.05
CA PHE A 69 9.15 2.65 9.76
C PHE A 69 7.77 3.27 9.94
N PHE A 70 7.02 2.88 10.98
CA PHE A 70 5.75 3.51 11.31
C PHE A 70 5.93 5.01 11.61
N LEU A 71 6.91 5.38 12.43
CA LEU A 71 7.21 6.78 12.74
C LEU A 71 7.57 7.59 11.49
N VAL A 72 8.41 7.03 10.61
CA VAL A 72 8.76 7.68 9.34
C VAL A 72 7.52 7.86 8.46
N PHE A 73 6.69 6.82 8.33
CA PHE A 73 5.43 6.89 7.58
C PHE A 73 4.50 7.96 8.16
N SER A 74 4.28 7.97 9.48
CA SER A 74 3.42 8.96 10.14
C SER A 74 3.97 10.38 9.96
N GLY A 75 5.27 10.59 10.12
CA GLY A 75 5.90 11.90 9.92
C GLY A 75 5.75 12.40 8.49
N VAL A 76 5.96 11.53 7.50
CA VAL A 76 5.74 11.86 6.09
C VAL A 76 4.25 12.12 5.83
N GLY A 77 3.35 11.31 6.37
CA GLY A 77 1.91 11.53 6.25
C GLY A 77 1.48 12.90 6.79
N LEU A 78 1.96 13.29 7.97
CA LEU A 78 1.72 14.60 8.55
C LEU A 78 2.30 15.73 7.70
N PHE A 79 3.51 15.54 7.15
CA PHE A 79 4.12 16.52 6.24
C PHE A 79 3.26 16.75 4.99
N TYR A 80 2.79 15.68 4.34
CA TYR A 80 1.91 15.77 3.17
C TYR A 80 0.53 16.34 3.51
N LEU A 81 -0.03 16.04 4.68
CA LEU A 81 -1.25 16.70 5.16
C LEU A 81 -1.02 18.21 5.35
N GLY A 82 0.12 18.61 5.90
CA GLY A 82 0.52 20.01 6.00
C GLY A 82 0.61 20.70 4.64
N LEU A 83 1.22 20.05 3.64
CA LEU A 83 1.28 20.56 2.26
C LEU A 83 -0.10 20.67 1.60
N LEU A 84 -1.05 19.80 1.98
CA LEU A 84 -2.43 19.85 1.49
C LEU A 84 -3.18 21.05 2.10
N ILE A 85 -2.97 21.32 3.39
CA ILE A 85 -3.60 22.45 4.11
C ILE A 85 -2.99 23.79 3.67
N ALA A 86 -1.67 23.87 3.49
CA ALA A 86 -0.96 25.09 3.13
C ALA A 86 -1.19 25.56 1.67
N SER A 87 -1.97 24.80 0.89
CA SER A 87 -2.29 24.96 -0.53
C SER A 87 -1.30 24.49 -1.62
N PRO A 88 0.03 24.31 -1.45
CA PRO A 88 0.90 23.97 -2.58
C PRO A 88 0.58 22.61 -3.19
N LEU A 89 0.18 21.63 -2.38
CA LEU A 89 -0.24 20.32 -2.89
C LEU A 89 -1.67 20.38 -3.47
N LYS A 90 -2.55 21.19 -2.88
CA LYS A 90 -3.91 21.40 -3.37
C LYS A 90 -3.90 22.04 -4.77
N ASP A 91 -3.09 23.07 -4.96
CA ASP A 91 -2.92 23.75 -6.25
C ASP A 91 -2.38 22.81 -7.34
N ALA A 92 -1.53 21.85 -6.95
CA ALA A 92 -1.05 20.81 -7.87
C ALA A 92 -2.17 19.84 -8.29
N PHE A 93 -3.04 19.45 -7.35
CA PHE A 93 -4.21 18.63 -7.65
C PHE A 93 -5.24 19.36 -8.53
N ASP A 94 -5.47 20.65 -8.28
CA ASP A 94 -6.41 21.47 -9.05
C ASP A 94 -5.93 21.68 -10.50
N LYS A 95 -4.61 21.75 -10.74
CA LYS A 95 -4.04 21.85 -12.09
C LYS A 95 -4.05 20.52 -12.84
N SER A 96 -3.67 19.43 -12.18
CA SER A 96 -3.65 18.10 -12.77
C SER A 96 -3.60 17.03 -11.69
N ILE A 97 -4.64 16.18 -11.69
CA ILE A 97 -4.72 15.00 -10.81
C ILE A 97 -3.47 14.11 -10.95
N THR A 98 -2.95 13.96 -12.18
CA THR A 98 -1.75 13.16 -12.44
C THR A 98 -0.51 13.74 -11.76
N VAL A 99 -0.33 15.07 -11.80
CA VAL A 99 0.79 15.73 -11.15
C VAL A 99 0.70 15.60 -9.63
N GLY A 100 -0.49 15.79 -9.07
CA GLY A 100 -0.73 15.58 -7.62
C GLY A 100 -0.42 14.15 -7.17
N LEU A 101 -0.84 13.14 -7.95
CA LEU A 101 -0.54 11.73 -7.68
C LEU A 101 0.96 11.41 -7.75
N ILE A 102 1.67 11.95 -8.73
CA ILE A 102 3.13 11.79 -8.84
C ILE A 102 3.81 12.44 -7.61
N LEU A 103 3.36 13.62 -7.18
CA LEU A 103 3.92 14.32 -6.03
C LEU A 103 3.71 13.55 -4.71
N MET A 104 2.57 12.87 -4.56
CA MET A 104 2.26 12.00 -3.41
C MET A 104 2.89 10.60 -3.50
N SER A 105 3.46 10.21 -4.65
CA SER A 105 4.04 8.88 -4.82
C SER A 105 5.05 8.47 -3.74
N PRO A 106 5.92 9.35 -3.18
CA PRO A 106 6.82 8.98 -2.10
C PRO A 106 6.09 8.55 -0.82
N ALA A 107 4.97 9.20 -0.50
CA ALA A 107 4.15 8.84 0.66
C ALA A 107 3.55 7.43 0.49
N PHE A 108 3.01 7.13 -0.69
CA PHE A 108 2.48 5.80 -1.00
C PHE A 108 3.58 4.72 -1.00
N ILE A 109 4.78 5.01 -1.49
CA ILE A 109 5.91 4.07 -1.46
C ILE A 109 6.27 3.73 -0.01
N LEU A 110 6.36 4.72 0.87
CA LEU A 110 6.67 4.51 2.28
C LEU A 110 5.56 3.74 3.00
N GLU A 111 4.30 4.03 2.71
CA GLU A 111 3.15 3.28 3.21
C GLU A 111 3.25 1.80 2.84
N ILE A 112 3.51 1.48 1.57
CA ILE A 112 3.65 0.10 1.09
C ILE A 112 4.83 -0.60 1.79
N ILE A 113 5.96 0.09 1.96
CA ILE A 113 7.14 -0.45 2.67
C ILE A 113 6.79 -0.77 4.12
N TRP A 114 6.13 0.15 4.82
CA TRP A 114 5.71 -0.05 6.21
C TRP A 114 4.71 -1.21 6.31
N LEU A 115 3.67 -1.24 5.48
CA LEU A 115 2.66 -2.31 5.47
C LEU A 115 3.29 -3.69 5.24
N LYS A 116 4.26 -3.78 4.33
CA LYS A 116 4.99 -5.03 4.08
C LYS A 116 5.76 -5.49 5.32
N ARG A 117 6.44 -4.57 6.00
CA ARG A 117 7.17 -4.88 7.25
C ARG A 117 6.24 -5.28 8.38
N ASN A 118 5.13 -4.57 8.55
CA ASN A 118 4.12 -4.88 9.55
C ASN A 118 3.51 -6.29 9.31
N SER A 119 3.17 -6.62 8.06
CA SER A 119 2.70 -7.96 7.68
C SER A 119 3.72 -9.06 8.01
N PHE A 120 5.00 -8.81 7.71
CA PHE A 120 6.09 -9.74 8.07
C PHE A 120 6.21 -9.91 9.59
N LEU A 121 6.17 -8.82 10.36
CA LEU A 121 6.28 -8.86 11.82
C LEU A 121 5.12 -9.63 12.46
N LYS A 122 3.89 -9.41 11.98
CA LYS A 122 2.71 -10.18 12.44
C LYS A 122 2.91 -11.69 12.25
N GLN A 123 3.42 -12.11 11.09
CA GLN A 123 3.72 -13.51 10.84
C GLN A 123 4.88 -14.03 11.72
N LEU A 124 5.92 -13.24 11.94
CA LEU A 124 7.04 -13.59 12.82
C LEU A 124 6.56 -13.83 14.25
N LEU A 125 5.77 -12.90 14.81
CA LEU A 125 5.21 -13.01 16.16
C LEU A 125 4.25 -14.20 16.30
N TYR A 126 3.40 -14.43 15.30
CA TYR A 126 2.51 -15.60 15.28
C TYR A 126 3.29 -16.92 15.38
N HIS A 127 4.38 -17.04 14.62
CA HIS A 127 5.22 -18.24 14.62
C HIS A 127 6.15 -18.36 15.82
N ALA A 128 6.60 -17.24 16.42
CA ALA A 128 7.38 -17.22 17.64
C ALA A 128 6.55 -17.64 18.86
N ARG A 129 5.29 -17.17 18.94
CA ARG A 129 4.36 -17.51 20.04
C ARG A 129 4.04 -19.00 20.14
N LYS A 130 4.08 -19.75 19.04
CA LYS A 130 3.79 -21.19 19.02
C LYS A 130 4.84 -22.07 19.74
N ILE A 131 5.94 -21.47 20.19
CA ILE A 131 7.08 -22.16 20.80
C ILE A 131 7.17 -21.85 22.31
N ALA A 132 6.49 -20.79 22.76
CA ALA A 132 6.41 -20.38 24.16
C ALA A 132 5.27 -21.08 24.90
#